data_AF-A0A965CU17-F1
#
_entry.id   AF-A0A965CU17-F1
#
_cell.length_a   1.000
_cell.length_b   1.000
_cell.length_c   1.000
_cell.angle_alpha   90.00
_cell.angle_beta   90.00
_cell.angle_gamma   90.00
#
_symmetry.space_group_name_H-M   'P 1'
#
loop_
_entity.id
_entity.type
_entity.pdbx_description
1 polymer ?
#
loop_
_entity_poly.entity_id
_entity_poly.type
_entity_poly.pdbx_seq_one_letter_code
_entity_poly.pdbx_strand_id
1 'polypeptide(L)'
;MNAFLKENTAFKALAVFLALFVWYLSKESGEPIQMSFFTPVVFKNVPDSYQVESNPTQINIVALTRNRESFNPLEIQAVLDLANSKPGQTPYQISERDILSPLEVKIARIQPTQVELTIEELVEIELPIEPRFQGKPKKGFLLDSIAASDDQPDRFERFG
;
A
#
# COMPACT_ATOMS: atom_id res chain seq x y z
N MET A 1 37.91 -57.55 -12.73
CA MET A 1 37.13 -56.36 -13.11
C MET A 1 37.18 -55.37 -11.95
N ASN A 2 38.27 -54.60 -11.81
CA ASN A 2 38.47 -53.50 -10.82
C ASN A 2 39.80 -52.73 -11.05
N ALA A 3 40.57 -53.02 -12.11
CA ALA A 3 41.87 -52.40 -12.36
C ALA A 3 41.77 -50.93 -12.85
N PHE A 4 40.60 -50.49 -13.32
CA PHE A 4 40.36 -49.10 -13.76
C PHE A 4 40.26 -48.07 -12.61
N LEU A 5 40.15 -48.54 -11.37
CA LEU A 5 40.01 -47.71 -10.17
C LEU A 5 41.36 -47.37 -9.50
N LYS A 6 42.48 -47.97 -9.92
CA LYS A 6 43.78 -47.84 -9.23
C LYS A 6 44.78 -46.89 -9.88
N GLU A 7 44.54 -46.45 -11.12
CA GLU A 7 45.35 -45.42 -11.77
C GLU A 7 44.68 -44.04 -11.70
N ASN A 8 45.47 -43.03 -11.34
CA ASN A 8 45.07 -41.62 -11.27
C ASN A 8 43.92 -41.30 -10.31
N THR A 9 43.85 -42.01 -9.19
CA THR A 9 42.88 -41.75 -8.10
C THR A 9 42.98 -40.33 -7.54
N ALA A 10 44.19 -39.78 -7.46
CA ALA A 10 44.41 -38.40 -6.99
C ALA A 10 43.72 -37.36 -7.89
N PHE A 11 43.86 -37.49 -9.21
CA PHE A 11 43.22 -36.58 -10.17
C PHE A 11 41.69 -36.73 -10.19
N LYS A 12 41.18 -37.96 -10.05
CA LYS A 12 39.73 -38.22 -9.96
C LYS A 12 39.14 -37.63 -8.67
N ALA A 13 39.83 -37.79 -7.54
CA ALA A 13 39.41 -37.21 -6.26
C ALA A 13 39.40 -35.68 -6.32
N LEU A 14 40.43 -35.07 -6.93
CA LEU A 14 40.49 -33.63 -7.15
C LEU A 14 39.34 -33.14 -8.06
N ALA A 15 39.03 -33.87 -9.13
CA ALA A 15 37.92 -33.52 -10.02
C ALA A 15 36.56 -33.57 -9.31
N VAL A 16 36.31 -34.60 -8.49
CA VAL A 16 35.08 -34.70 -7.69
C VAL A 16 35.03 -33.60 -6.62
N PHE A 17 36.14 -33.30 -5.96
CA PHE A 17 36.22 -32.20 -5.00
C PHE A 17 35.89 -30.85 -5.65
N LEU A 18 36.48 -30.55 -6.81
CA LEU A 18 36.19 -29.33 -7.55
C LEU A 18 34.73 -29.28 -8.02
N ALA A 19 34.17 -30.41 -8.48
CA ALA A 19 32.76 -30.48 -8.85
C ALA A 19 31.83 -30.18 -7.67
N LEU A 20 32.12 -30.72 -6.48
CA LEU A 20 31.37 -30.44 -5.26
C LEU A 20 31.58 -29.00 -4.77
N PHE A 21 32.79 -28.47 -4.89
CA PHE A 21 33.12 -27.09 -4.52
C PHE A 21 32.35 -26.09 -5.40
N VAL A 22 32.34 -26.29 -6.71
CA VAL A 22 31.57 -25.47 -7.66
C VAL A 22 30.07 -25.64 -7.42
N TRP A 23 29.58 -26.86 -7.19
CA TRP A 23 28.17 -27.10 -6.86
C TRP A 23 27.74 -26.39 -5.57
N TYR A 24 28.61 -26.39 -4.55
CA TYR A 24 28.38 -25.67 -3.30
C TYR A 24 28.32 -24.16 -3.52
N LEU A 25 29.30 -23.58 -4.23
CA LEU A 25 29.30 -22.15 -4.57
C LEU A 25 28.07 -21.75 -5.40
N SER A 26 27.62 -22.62 -6.31
CA SER A 26 26.45 -22.36 -7.15
C SER A 26 25.13 -22.39 -6.36
N LYS A 27 25.06 -23.07 -5.21
CA LYS A 27 23.83 -23.15 -4.40
C LYS A 27 23.47 -21.81 -3.74
N GLU A 28 24.44 -20.91 -3.58
CA GLU A 28 24.26 -19.66 -2.83
C GLU A 28 23.65 -18.53 -3.68
N SER A 29 23.56 -18.73 -5.00
CA SER A 29 23.03 -17.74 -5.95
C SER A 29 21.52 -17.90 -6.18
N GLY A 30 20.75 -17.93 -5.09
CA GLY A 30 19.34 -17.58 -5.18
C GLY A 30 19.24 -16.07 -5.38
N GLU A 31 19.25 -15.62 -6.63
CA GLU A 31 19.10 -14.20 -6.95
C GLU A 31 17.80 -13.67 -6.33
N PRO A 32 17.86 -12.58 -5.53
CA PRO A 32 16.66 -12.00 -4.97
C PRO A 32 15.80 -11.46 -6.11
N ILE A 33 14.56 -11.94 -6.20
CA ILE A 33 13.64 -11.53 -7.24
C ILE A 33 13.15 -10.12 -6.89
N GLN A 34 13.26 -9.18 -7.84
CA GLN A 34 12.67 -7.86 -7.70
C GLN A 34 11.20 -7.93 -8.12
N MET A 35 10.31 -7.52 -7.23
CA MET A 35 8.89 -7.37 -7.55
C MET A 35 8.46 -5.93 -7.31
N SER A 36 7.84 -5.33 -8.33
CA SER A 36 7.25 -3.99 -8.29
C SER A 36 5.73 -4.08 -8.14
N PHE A 37 5.17 -3.34 -7.20
CA PHE A 37 3.73 -3.30 -6.95
C PHE A 37 3.30 -1.93 -6.42
N PHE A 38 2.02 -1.61 -6.61
CA PHE A 38 1.41 -0.41 -6.08
C PHE A 38 0.78 -0.68 -4.73
N THR A 39 1.16 0.13 -3.74
CA THR A 39 0.65 0.07 -2.38
C THR A 39 -0.14 1.34 -2.07
N PRO A 40 -1.32 1.24 -1.44
CA PRO A 40 -2.05 2.41 -0.99
C PRO A 40 -1.34 3.12 0.15
N VAL A 41 -1.46 4.44 0.15
CA VAL A 41 -1.05 5.30 1.27
C VAL A 41 -2.19 5.30 2.28
N VAL A 42 -1.90 4.92 3.52
CA VAL A 42 -2.85 4.85 4.63
C VAL A 42 -2.37 5.77 5.74
N PHE A 43 -3.30 6.46 6.39
CA PHE A 43 -2.98 7.40 7.45
C PHE A 43 -3.31 6.79 8.82
N LYS A 44 -2.43 7.03 9.79
CA LYS A 44 -2.64 6.65 11.18
C LYS A 44 -2.68 7.90 12.05
N ASN A 45 -3.48 7.85 13.13
CA ASN A 45 -3.61 8.93 14.11
C ASN A 45 -4.09 10.26 13.52
N VAL A 46 -5.03 10.22 12.57
CA VAL A 46 -5.68 11.43 12.03
C VAL A 46 -6.67 11.96 13.07
N PRO A 47 -6.55 13.22 13.54
CA PRO A 47 -7.55 13.83 14.42
C PRO A 47 -8.90 13.99 13.71
N ASP A 48 -10.02 13.82 14.42
CA ASP A 48 -11.37 13.86 13.84
C ASP A 48 -11.75 15.22 13.22
N SER A 49 -11.05 16.29 13.61
CA SER A 49 -11.22 17.63 13.06
C SER A 49 -10.49 17.86 11.72
N TYR A 50 -9.76 16.85 11.21
CA TYR A 50 -8.96 16.99 10.00
C TYR A 50 -9.29 15.93 8.94
N GLN A 51 -9.41 16.39 7.70
CA GLN A 51 -9.41 15.56 6.51
C GLN A 51 -8.01 15.58 5.89
N VAL A 52 -7.49 14.40 5.54
CA VAL A 52 -6.14 14.27 4.99
C VAL A 52 -6.18 13.58 3.64
N GLU A 53 -5.54 14.20 2.67
CA GLU A 53 -5.37 13.67 1.33
C GLU A 53 -3.89 13.58 0.97
N SER A 54 -3.52 12.51 0.26
CA SER A 54 -2.17 12.33 -0.27
C SER A 54 -2.19 12.35 -1.79
N ASN A 55 -1.26 13.10 -2.38
CA ASN A 55 -1.02 13.08 -3.81
C ASN A 55 0.41 12.61 -4.11
N PRO A 56 0.62 11.41 -4.68
CA PRO A 56 -0.38 10.41 -5.12
C PRO A 56 -0.97 9.55 -3.98
N THR A 57 -2.15 8.95 -4.20
CA THR A 57 -2.84 8.03 -3.26
C THR A 57 -2.23 6.62 -3.22
N GLN A 58 -1.41 6.28 -4.21
CA GLN A 58 -0.70 5.02 -4.30
C GLN A 58 0.76 5.29 -4.65
N ILE A 59 1.64 4.47 -4.07
CA ILE A 59 3.08 4.52 -4.35
C ILE A 59 3.56 3.20 -4.92
N ASN A 60 4.53 3.25 -5.81
CA ASN A 60 5.18 2.07 -6.34
C ASN A 60 6.35 1.66 -5.45
N ILE A 61 6.33 0.41 -4.99
CA ILE A 61 7.37 -0.17 -4.15
C ILE A 61 8.00 -1.32 -4.91
N VAL A 62 9.34 -1.33 -4.95
CA VAL A 62 10.12 -2.46 -5.45
C VAL A 62 10.69 -3.19 -4.25
N ALA A 63 10.21 -4.40 -4.00
CA ALA A 63 10.70 -5.27 -2.94
C ALA A 63 11.55 -6.40 -3.52
N LEU A 64 12.59 -6.77 -2.78
CA LEU A 64 13.42 -7.95 -2.99
C LEU A 64 12.87 -9.05 -2.09
N THR A 65 12.36 -10.12 -2.70
CA THR A 65 11.96 -11.32 -1.97
C THR A 65 12.69 -12.55 -2.48
N ARG A 66 12.95 -13.47 -1.56
CA ARG A 66 13.44 -14.82 -1.86
C ARG A 66 12.30 -15.83 -2.00
N ASN A 67 11.10 -15.49 -1.54
CA ASN A 67 9.92 -16.34 -1.57
C ASN A 67 8.80 -15.69 -2.38
N ARG A 68 8.46 -16.30 -3.52
CA ARG A 68 7.41 -15.82 -4.43
C ARG A 68 6.02 -16.29 -4.02
N GLU A 69 5.92 -17.44 -3.33
CA GLU A 69 4.63 -18.10 -3.11
C GLU A 69 3.80 -17.48 -1.99
N SER A 70 4.45 -16.90 -0.98
CA SER A 70 3.76 -16.25 0.14
C SER A 70 3.54 -14.76 -0.07
N PHE A 71 4.04 -14.17 -1.16
CA PHE A 71 4.06 -12.73 -1.35
C PHE A 71 2.71 -12.21 -1.86
N ASN A 72 1.93 -11.59 -0.98
CA ASN A 72 0.71 -10.88 -1.34
C ASN A 72 0.96 -9.36 -1.33
N PRO A 73 1.01 -8.69 -2.50
CA PRO A 73 1.24 -7.25 -2.57
C PRO A 73 0.16 -6.41 -1.87
N LEU A 74 -1.07 -6.93 -1.77
CA LEU A 74 -2.21 -6.21 -1.22
C LEU A 74 -2.14 -6.04 0.31
N GLU A 75 -1.34 -6.85 0.99
CA GLU A 75 -1.18 -6.77 2.44
C GLU A 75 -0.12 -5.75 2.86
N ILE A 76 0.63 -5.21 1.89
CA ILE A 76 1.69 -4.22 2.13
C ILE A 76 1.09 -2.82 2.02
N GLN A 77 1.21 -2.06 3.11
CA GLN A 77 0.62 -0.72 3.23
C GLN A 77 1.70 0.30 3.59
N ALA A 78 1.62 1.48 2.97
CA ALA A 78 2.47 2.61 3.34
C ALA A 78 1.69 3.44 4.37
N VAL A 79 2.05 3.29 5.65
CA VAL A 79 1.37 3.94 6.78
C VAL A 79 2.14 5.19 7.19
N LEU A 80 1.48 6.34 7.06
CA LEU A 80 2.00 7.63 7.47
C LEU A 80 1.38 8.01 8.82
N ASP A 81 2.23 8.20 9.83
CA ASP A 81 1.79 8.64 11.15
C ASP A 81 1.66 10.17 11.18
N LEU A 82 0.42 10.64 11.39
CA LEU A 82 0.09 12.07 11.38
C LEU A 82 -0.01 12.67 12.78
N ALA A 83 0.39 11.95 13.82
CA ALA A 83 0.29 12.43 15.21
C ALA A 83 0.97 13.79 15.47
N ASN A 84 2.01 14.13 14.70
CA ASN A 84 2.75 15.40 14.83
C ASN A 84 2.58 16.32 13.61
N SER A 85 1.66 16.00 12.70
CA SER A 85 1.46 16.75 11.47
C SER A 85 0.65 18.02 11.71
N LYS A 86 1.00 19.10 10.99
CA LYS A 86 0.32 20.39 11.08
C LYS A 86 -0.63 20.57 9.90
N PRO A 87 -1.75 21.30 10.07
CA PRO A 87 -2.65 21.63 8.95
C PRO A 87 -1.93 22.41 7.85
N GLY A 88 -2.35 22.19 6.60
CA GLY A 88 -1.76 22.77 5.39
C GLY A 88 -1.13 21.75 4.44
N GLN A 89 -0.55 22.24 3.34
CA GLN A 89 0.15 21.43 2.35
C GLN A 89 1.61 21.23 2.77
N THR A 90 1.98 20.00 3.12
CA THR A 90 3.34 19.67 3.54
C THR A 90 3.86 18.46 2.78
N PRO A 91 5.09 18.50 2.25
CA PRO A 91 5.72 17.33 1.67
C PRO A 91 6.14 16.32 2.75
N TYR A 92 5.72 15.06 2.61
CA TYR A 92 6.10 13.96 3.49
C TYR A 92 7.10 13.04 2.79
N GLN A 93 8.21 12.73 3.47
CA GLN A 93 9.23 11.80 2.97
C GLN A 93 8.91 10.38 3.41
N ILE A 94 8.68 9.49 2.45
CA ILE A 94 8.39 8.08 2.70
C ILE A 94 9.69 7.31 2.83
N SER A 95 9.82 6.58 3.94
CA SER A 95 10.96 5.72 4.25
C SER A 95 10.52 4.27 4.45
N GLU A 96 11.47 3.35 4.52
CA GLU A 96 11.18 1.91 4.72
C GLU A 96 10.41 1.62 6.02
N ARG A 97 10.58 2.46 7.05
CA ARG A 97 9.85 2.38 8.34
C ARG A 97 8.36 2.67 8.21
N ASP A 98 7.97 3.43 7.19
CA ASP A 98 6.58 3.78 6.93
C ASP A 98 5.87 2.65 6.17
N ILE A 99 6.59 1.60 5.73
CA ILE A 99 6.02 0.45 5.03
C ILE A 99 5.75 -0.67 6.04
N LEU A 100 4.48 -0.96 6.28
CA LEU A 100 4.06 -2.14 7.04
C LEU A 100 3.87 -3.31 6.07
N SER A 101 4.68 -4.36 6.27
CA SER A 101 4.57 -5.62 5.56
C SER A 101 4.49 -6.78 6.57
N PRO A 102 3.54 -7.72 6.42
CA PRO A 102 3.49 -8.91 7.28
C PRO A 102 4.63 -9.91 7.00
N LEU A 103 5.32 -9.76 5.87
CA LEU A 103 6.44 -10.60 5.47
C LEU A 103 7.76 -9.83 5.60
N GLU A 104 8.83 -10.52 5.97
CA GLU A 104 10.21 -9.99 5.90
C GLU A 104 10.61 -9.77 4.44
N VAL A 105 10.32 -8.59 3.92
CA VAL A 105 10.66 -8.16 2.56
C VAL A 105 11.69 -7.04 2.65
N LYS A 106 12.74 -7.12 1.84
CA LYS A 106 13.73 -6.06 1.77
C LYS A 106 13.29 -5.06 0.72
N ILE A 107 13.04 -3.82 1.10
CA ILE A 107 12.68 -2.78 0.13
C ILE A 107 13.93 -2.39 -0.66
N ALA A 108 13.84 -2.44 -1.98
CA ALA A 108 14.91 -1.99 -2.87
C ALA A 108 14.69 -0.55 -3.33
N ARG A 109 13.44 -0.17 -3.59
CA ARG A 109 13.11 1.16 -4.11
C ARG A 109 11.69 1.58 -3.76
N ILE A 110 11.52 2.88 -3.52
CA ILE A 110 10.23 3.52 -3.29
C ILE A 110 10.09 4.66 -4.32
N GLN A 111 8.94 4.75 -4.98
CA GLN A 111 8.66 5.78 -5.99
C GLN A 111 7.20 6.25 -5.89
N PRO A 112 6.94 7.56 -5.70
CA PRO A 112 7.89 8.61 -5.35
C PRO A 112 8.40 8.47 -3.90
N THR A 113 9.57 9.04 -3.59
CA THR A 113 10.08 9.11 -2.20
C THR A 113 9.40 10.21 -1.38
N GLN A 114 8.72 11.14 -2.05
CA GLN A 114 8.02 12.25 -1.44
C GLN A 114 6.59 12.29 -1.95
N VAL A 115 5.65 12.46 -1.03
CA VAL A 115 4.22 12.59 -1.30
C VAL A 115 3.75 13.90 -0.71
N GLU A 116 2.90 14.61 -1.42
CA GLU A 116 2.29 15.84 -0.93
C GLU A 116 1.09 15.49 -0.06
N LEU A 117 1.11 15.93 1.19
CA LEU A 117 -0.02 15.78 2.10
C LEU A 117 -0.77 17.10 2.20
N THR A 118 -2.07 17.04 1.98
CA THR A 118 -2.99 18.16 2.19
C THR A 118 -3.84 17.83 3.41
N ILE A 119 -3.67 18.61 4.47
CA ILE A 119 -4.44 18.48 5.72
C ILE A 119 -5.38 19.67 5.82
N GLU A 120 -6.68 19.42 5.74
CA GLU A 120 -7.74 20.43 5.80
C GLU A 120 -8.58 20.25 7.06
N GLU A 121 -9.12 21.35 7.58
CA GLU A 121 -10.05 21.31 8.71
C GLU A 121 -11.43 20.89 8.23
N LEU A 122 -11.98 19.85 8.85
CA LEU A 122 -13.32 19.36 8.53
C LEU A 122 -14.35 20.24 9.26
N VAL A 123 -15.12 21.01 8.48
CA VAL A 123 -16.21 21.85 8.99
C VAL A 123 -17.54 21.32 8.48
N GLU A 124 -18.42 20.95 9.40
CA GLU A 124 -19.79 20.54 9.09
C GLU A 124 -20.68 21.79 8.97
N ILE A 125 -21.30 21.98 7.79
CA ILE A 125 -22.24 23.08 7.56
C ILE A 125 -23.60 22.52 7.13
N GLU A 126 -24.65 22.92 7.83
CA GLU A 126 -26.03 22.62 7.44
C GLU A 126 -26.45 23.60 6.33
N LEU A 127 -26.62 23.10 5.10
CA LEU A 127 -27.04 23.90 3.96
C LEU A 127 -28.54 23.76 3.72
N PRO A 128 -29.32 24.87 3.68
CA PRO A 128 -30.73 24.80 3.38
C PRO A 128 -30.94 24.41 1.90
N ILE A 129 -31.58 23.27 1.66
CA ILE A 129 -31.94 22.84 0.31
C ILE A 129 -33.22 23.56 -0.16
N GLU A 130 -33.13 24.29 -1.27
CA GLU A 130 -34.30 24.85 -1.95
C GLU A 130 -34.76 23.90 -3.06
N PRO A 131 -35.92 23.23 -2.94
CA PRO A 131 -36.44 22.38 -4.00
C PRO A 131 -36.85 23.23 -5.21
N ARG A 132 -36.20 23.01 -6.36
CA ARG A 132 -36.60 23.61 -7.64
C ARG A 132 -37.68 22.78 -8.32
N PHE A 133 -38.84 23.39 -8.55
CA PHE A 133 -39.95 22.75 -9.28
C PHE A 133 -39.84 22.94 -10.79
N GLN A 134 -40.19 21.89 -11.55
CA GLN A 134 -40.48 21.98 -12.98
C GLN A 134 -41.90 21.46 -13.24
N GLY A 135 -42.77 22.31 -13.79
CA GLY A 135 -44.16 21.98 -14.16
C GLY A 135 -45.21 22.77 -13.37
N LYS A 136 -46.43 22.89 -13.94
CA LYS A 136 -47.60 23.48 -13.28
C LYS A 136 -48.54 22.36 -12.84
N PRO A 137 -49.14 22.40 -11.63
CA PRO A 137 -50.15 21.43 -11.23
C PRO A 137 -51.32 21.40 -12.22
N LYS A 138 -51.89 20.22 -12.44
CA LYS A 138 -52.99 20.00 -13.38
C LYS A 138 -54.20 20.87 -12.97
N LYS A 139 -54.92 21.46 -13.94
CA LYS A 139 -56.08 22.34 -13.67
C LYS A 139 -57.04 21.67 -12.67
N GLY A 140 -57.32 22.35 -11.56
CA GLY A 140 -58.20 21.88 -10.49
C GLY A 140 -57.51 21.49 -9.18
N PHE A 141 -56.17 21.49 -9.12
CA PHE A 141 -55.40 21.17 -7.91
C PHE A 141 -54.51 22.35 -7.48
N LEU A 142 -54.45 22.60 -6.17
CA LEU A 142 -53.55 23.56 -5.54
C LEU A 142 -52.51 22.79 -4.72
N LEU A 143 -51.27 23.26 -4.74
CA LEU A 143 -50.18 22.70 -3.94
C LEU A 143 -50.28 23.31 -2.53
N ASP A 144 -50.46 22.47 -1.49
CA ASP A 144 -50.78 22.91 -0.12
C ASP A 144 -49.53 23.02 0.76
N SER A 145 -48.70 21.98 0.85
CA SER A 145 -47.40 22.04 1.53
C SER A 145 -46.42 21.00 1.00
N ILE A 146 -45.13 21.29 1.15
CA ILE A 146 -44.03 20.37 0.81
C ILE A 146 -43.24 20.13 2.10
N ALA A 147 -43.05 18.86 2.45
CA ALA A 147 -42.13 18.44 3.49
C ALA A 147 -40.86 17.92 2.81
N ALA A 148 -39.75 18.65 2.92
CA ALA A 148 -38.43 18.10 2.67
C ALA A 148 -37.93 17.53 4.00
N SER A 149 -37.87 16.20 4.13
CA SER A 149 -37.13 15.60 5.23
C SER A 149 -35.66 15.58 4.86
N ASP A 150 -34.84 16.18 5.70
CA ASP A 150 -33.40 16.00 5.66
C ASP A 150 -33.12 14.54 6.02
N ASP A 151 -32.64 13.75 5.06
CA ASP A 151 -32.17 12.39 5.32
C ASP A 151 -30.80 12.55 5.95
N GLN A 152 -30.81 12.65 7.28
CA GLN A 152 -29.62 12.84 8.11
C GLN A 152 -28.57 11.80 7.67
N PRO A 153 -27.36 12.21 7.20
CA PRO A 153 -26.40 11.24 6.71
C PRO A 153 -26.07 10.29 7.85
N ASP A 154 -26.26 8.99 7.59
CA ASP A 154 -26.03 7.91 8.54
C ASP A 154 -24.72 8.15 9.30
N ARG A 155 -24.85 8.40 10.60
CA ARG A 155 -23.71 8.42 11.50
C ARG A 155 -23.09 7.04 11.42
N PHE A 156 -22.01 6.89 10.66
CA PHE A 156 -21.24 5.66 10.59
C PHE A 156 -20.63 5.42 11.97
N GLU A 157 -21.38 4.73 12.84
CA GLU A 157 -20.87 4.18 14.07
C GLU A 157 -19.71 3.26 13.70
N ARG A 158 -18.48 3.74 13.91
CA ARG A 158 -17.29 2.91 13.79
C ARG A 158 -17.42 1.80 14.83
N PHE A 159 -17.68 0.59 14.33
CA PHE A 159 -17.60 -0.64 15.12
C PHE A 159 -16.25 -0.69 15.83
N GLY A 160 -16.30 -0.88 17.16
CA GLY A 160 -15.15 -1.02 18.05
C GLY A 160 -14.51 -2.40 18.02
#